data_AF-A0A850WQW8-F1
#
_entry.id   AF-A0A850WQW8-F1
#
_cell.length_a   1.000
_cell.length_b   1.000
_cell.length_c   1.000
_cell.angle_alpha   90.00
_cell.angle_beta   90.00
_cell.angle_gamma   90.00
#
_symmetry.space_group_name_H-M   'P 1'
#
loop_
_entity.id
_entity.type
_entity.pdbx_description
1 polymer ?
#
loop_
_entity_poly.entity_id
_entity_poly.type
_entity_poly.pdbx_seq_one_letter_code
_entity_poly.pdbx_strand_id
1 'polypeptide(L)'
;FAPLLLLLAELSCSTQPTYQWKDPVTNKKLTCQQCPPGTFVAQHCTRDRQTVCEPCPDLHYTQYWNYLEKCRYCNVICGEKQVEVQQCNSTHNRVCQCQEGYYSEMEFCIRHSECPPGSGVEKLGTPFENTQCRACPRGFFSSSNSSTKPCQLHRDCEQQGKVTNVQGNQYHDTLCTSCRLGRSNSTQGPALDDDDCEQAVIDFVAYQNIPIRKLKRLQQILERSPRKQALGTRAVIQEKFRAFLTHLKEGHYEVTKELLDALRTARLHSIEEKVRERFLL
;
A
#
# COMPACT_ATOMS: atom_id res chain seq x y z
N PHE A 1 19.25 19.88 -46.29
CA PHE A 1 18.35 20.80 -46.99
C PHE A 1 17.43 21.44 -45.97
N ALA A 2 17.75 22.67 -45.56
CA ALA A 2 16.76 23.60 -45.01
C ALA A 2 15.73 23.93 -46.12
N PRO A 3 14.49 24.32 -45.76
CA PRO A 3 14.22 25.74 -45.50
C PRO A 3 13.37 25.93 -44.21
N LEU A 4 13.68 26.90 -43.36
CA LEU A 4 13.42 28.35 -43.45
C LEU A 4 11.93 28.73 -43.29
N LEU A 5 11.69 29.47 -42.20
CA LEU A 5 10.55 30.34 -41.87
C LEU A 5 9.21 29.71 -41.48
N LEU A 6 8.91 29.83 -40.18
CA LEU A 6 7.84 30.73 -39.72
C LEU A 6 8.15 31.12 -38.26
N LEU A 7 8.91 32.21 -38.11
CA LEU A 7 8.89 33.04 -36.90
C LEU A 7 7.53 33.73 -36.88
N LEU A 8 6.52 33.08 -36.31
CA LEU A 8 5.38 33.79 -35.76
C LEU A 8 5.83 34.27 -34.38
N ALA A 9 6.37 35.49 -34.36
CA ALA A 9 6.38 36.29 -33.15
C ALA A 9 4.92 36.40 -32.70
N GLU A 10 4.56 35.72 -31.62
CA GLU A 10 3.35 36.04 -30.89
C GLU A 10 3.50 37.46 -30.35
N LEU A 11 3.11 38.44 -31.15
CA LEU A 11 2.60 39.71 -30.63
C LEU A 11 1.23 39.41 -29.99
N SER A 12 1.25 38.69 -28.87
CA SER A 12 0.17 38.77 -27.90
C SER A 12 0.21 40.21 -27.37
N CYS A 13 -0.62 41.06 -27.97
CA CYS A 13 -0.96 42.36 -27.39
C CYS A 13 -1.76 42.07 -26.11
N SER A 14 -1.08 41.67 -25.04
CA SER A 14 -1.67 41.56 -23.71
C SER A 14 -1.86 42.96 -23.19
N THR A 15 -2.94 43.62 -23.60
CA THR A 15 -3.37 44.90 -23.02
C THR A 15 -3.57 44.70 -21.53
N GLN A 16 -2.73 45.34 -20.72
CA GLN A 16 -2.78 45.29 -19.26
C GLN A 16 -4.20 45.55 -18.75
N PRO A 17 -4.77 44.68 -17.88
CA PRO A 17 -6.10 44.86 -17.35
C PRO A 17 -6.23 46.19 -16.60
N THR A 18 -7.42 46.78 -16.62
CA THR A 18 -7.71 48.07 -15.96
C THR A 18 -8.83 47.94 -14.93
N TYR A 19 -8.99 48.94 -14.06
CA TYR A 19 -10.09 49.08 -13.11
C TYR A 19 -10.52 50.55 -12.97
N GLN A 20 -11.75 50.77 -12.51
CA GLN A 20 -12.28 52.11 -12.26
C GLN A 20 -11.93 52.57 -10.84
N TRP A 21 -11.37 53.77 -10.71
CA TRP A 21 -11.03 54.40 -9.44
C TRP A 21 -11.60 55.81 -9.35
N LYS A 22 -12.09 56.22 -8.18
CA LYS A 22 -12.53 57.60 -7.95
C LYS A 22 -11.43 58.34 -7.20
N ASP A 23 -10.79 59.29 -7.88
CA ASP A 23 -9.74 60.10 -7.27
C ASP A 23 -10.31 60.90 -6.08
N PRO A 24 -9.79 60.71 -4.85
CA PRO A 24 -10.31 61.38 -3.66
C PRO A 24 -10.09 62.90 -3.67
N VAL A 25 -9.13 63.41 -4.44
CA VAL A 25 -8.85 64.86 -4.54
C VAL A 25 -9.76 65.52 -5.55
N THR A 26 -9.90 64.95 -6.75
CA THR A 26 -10.64 65.57 -7.85
C THR A 26 -12.09 65.08 -7.99
N ASN A 27 -12.48 64.04 -7.26
CA ASN A 27 -13.77 63.33 -7.38
C ASN A 27 -14.07 62.75 -8.77
N LYS A 28 -13.11 62.75 -9.70
CA LYS A 28 -13.27 62.20 -11.05
C LYS A 28 -13.06 60.69 -11.05
N LYS A 29 -13.79 59.99 -11.93
CA LYS A 29 -13.54 58.57 -12.22
C LYS A 29 -12.42 58.44 -13.24
N LEU A 30 -11.42 57.64 -12.91
CA LEU A 30 -10.25 57.34 -13.71
C LEU A 30 -10.23 55.85 -14.07
N THR A 31 -9.66 55.52 -15.23
CA THR A 31 -9.38 54.15 -15.63
C THR A 31 -7.91 53.86 -15.33
N CYS A 32 -7.65 53.12 -14.26
CA CYS A 32 -6.31 52.80 -13.79
C CYS A 32 -5.88 51.42 -14.29
N GLN A 33 -4.57 51.22 -14.45
CA GLN A 33 -4.00 49.90 -14.75
C GLN A 33 -3.92 49.04 -13.49
N GLN A 34 -4.25 47.76 -13.61
CA GLN A 34 -4.11 46.79 -12.52
C GLN A 34 -2.63 46.44 -12.28
N CYS A 35 -2.36 45.93 -11.08
CA CYS A 35 -1.07 45.39 -10.70
C CYS A 35 -0.96 43.91 -11.06
N PRO A 36 0.21 43.45 -11.55
CA PRO A 36 0.40 42.04 -11.93
C PRO A 36 0.38 41.10 -10.71
N PRO A 37 0.25 39.78 -10.93
CA PRO A 37 0.50 38.78 -9.89
C PRO A 37 1.84 39.01 -9.19
N GLY A 38 1.92 38.78 -7.88
CA GLY A 38 3.13 39.10 -7.10
C GLY A 38 3.14 40.50 -6.50
N THR A 39 2.19 41.35 -6.87
CA THR A 39 2.16 42.75 -6.46
C THR A 39 0.76 43.22 -6.03
N PHE A 40 0.70 44.36 -5.34
CA PHE A 40 -0.52 45.04 -4.92
C PHE A 40 -0.44 46.54 -5.23
N VAL A 41 -1.57 47.24 -5.18
CA VAL A 41 -1.64 48.69 -5.39
C VAL A 41 -1.16 49.42 -4.14
N ALA A 42 0.06 49.95 -4.19
CA ALA A 42 0.58 50.85 -3.15
C ALA A 42 -0.02 52.25 -3.28
N GLN A 43 -0.24 52.72 -4.52
CA GLN A 43 -0.89 54.00 -4.80
C GLN A 43 -1.77 53.89 -6.06
N HIS A 44 -3.02 54.31 -5.93
CA HIS A 44 -3.93 54.38 -7.08
C HIS A 44 -3.47 55.43 -8.10
N CYS A 45 -3.90 55.26 -9.35
CA CYS A 45 -3.59 56.25 -10.38
C CYS A 45 -4.28 57.58 -10.08
N THR A 46 -3.63 58.67 -10.49
CA THR A 46 -4.24 60.01 -10.56
C THR A 46 -4.32 60.42 -12.03
N ARG A 47 -4.82 61.62 -12.32
CA ARG A 47 -4.85 62.13 -13.70
C ARG A 47 -3.48 62.11 -14.37
N ASP A 48 -2.43 62.39 -13.60
CA ASP A 48 -1.08 62.64 -14.12
C ASP A 48 -0.08 61.53 -13.74
N ARG A 49 -0.51 60.51 -12.97
CA ARG A 49 0.36 59.40 -12.52
C ARG A 49 -0.33 58.06 -12.69
N GLN A 50 0.41 57.07 -13.17
CA GLN A 50 -0.06 55.68 -13.25
C GLN A 50 -0.14 55.03 -11.87
N THR A 51 -0.81 53.88 -11.81
CA THR A 51 -0.86 53.05 -10.59
C THR A 51 0.54 52.61 -10.19
N VAL A 52 0.86 52.75 -8.91
CA VAL A 52 2.13 52.26 -8.35
C VAL A 52 1.87 50.89 -7.73
N CYS A 53 2.61 49.90 -8.20
CA CYS A 53 2.54 48.52 -7.72
C CYS A 53 3.77 48.19 -6.88
N GLU A 54 3.57 47.56 -5.74
CA GLU A 54 4.65 47.08 -4.88
C GLU A 54 4.59 45.56 -4.70
N PRO A 55 5.75 44.89 -4.52
CA PRO A 55 5.80 43.45 -4.33
C PRO A 55 5.08 43.03 -3.04
N CYS A 56 4.45 41.86 -3.07
CA CYS A 56 3.89 41.29 -1.86
C CYS A 56 4.99 41.04 -0.82
N PRO A 57 4.76 41.41 0.45
CA PRO A 57 5.67 41.05 1.53
C PRO A 57 5.64 39.54 1.80
N ASP A 58 6.58 39.07 2.62
CA ASP A 58 6.64 37.68 3.06
C ASP A 58 5.30 37.20 3.63
N LEU A 59 4.99 35.92 3.39
CA LEU A 59 3.72 35.26 3.78
C LEU A 59 2.46 35.84 3.11
N HIS A 60 2.59 36.61 2.04
CA HIS A 60 1.47 37.15 1.28
C HIS A 60 1.61 36.95 -0.23
N TYR A 61 0.48 36.92 -0.93
CA TYR A 61 0.43 36.67 -2.36
C TYR A 61 -0.72 37.37 -3.11
N THR A 62 -0.55 37.52 -4.41
CA THR A 62 -1.61 37.81 -5.39
C THR A 62 -1.41 36.95 -6.63
N GLN A 63 -2.36 36.07 -6.93
CA GLN A 63 -2.23 35.11 -8.04
C GLN A 63 -2.66 35.67 -9.40
N TYR A 64 -3.46 36.72 -9.39
CA TYR A 64 -4.04 37.30 -10.59
C TYR A 64 -3.74 38.81 -10.65
N TRP A 65 -3.93 39.40 -11.83
CA TRP A 65 -4.01 40.84 -11.97
C TRP A 65 -5.05 41.39 -11.00
N ASN A 66 -4.68 42.43 -10.27
CA ASN A 66 -5.49 42.91 -9.17
C ASN A 66 -5.39 44.41 -8.95
N TYR A 67 -6.30 44.93 -8.15
CA TYR A 67 -6.32 46.31 -7.65
C TYR A 67 -6.41 46.32 -6.11
N LEU A 68 -5.91 45.26 -5.46
CA LEU A 68 -5.93 45.16 -4.01
C LEU A 68 -4.94 46.14 -3.40
N GLU A 69 -5.33 46.80 -2.32
CA GLU A 69 -4.45 47.68 -1.55
C GLU A 69 -3.50 46.91 -0.61
N LYS A 70 -3.72 45.60 -0.45
CA LYS A 70 -2.88 44.68 0.32
C LYS A 70 -2.92 43.29 -0.29
N CYS A 71 -1.78 42.60 -0.30
CA CYS A 71 -1.74 41.20 -0.72
C CYS A 71 -2.55 40.28 0.21
N ARG A 72 -2.97 39.11 -0.31
CA ARG A 72 -3.69 38.12 0.49
C ARG A 72 -2.70 37.35 1.37
N TYR A 73 -3.07 37.10 2.62
CA TYR A 73 -2.25 36.27 3.50
C TYR A 73 -2.23 34.81 3.02
N CYS A 74 -1.08 34.16 3.15
CA CYS A 74 -0.91 32.72 2.91
C CYS A 74 -1.55 31.90 4.03
N ASN A 75 -2.88 31.78 3.96
CA ASN A 75 -3.73 31.26 5.02
C ASN A 75 -3.88 29.73 5.03
N VAL A 76 -3.45 29.03 3.99
CA VAL A 76 -3.42 27.56 4.00
C VAL A 76 -2.29 27.14 4.94
N ILE A 77 -2.55 26.32 5.96
CA ILE A 77 -1.51 25.77 6.85
C ILE A 77 -1.61 24.25 6.76
N CYS A 78 -0.48 23.55 6.56
CA CYS A 78 -0.50 22.09 6.47
C CYS A 78 -0.69 21.46 7.85
N GLY A 79 -1.68 20.57 7.97
CA GLY A 79 -1.93 19.79 9.19
C GLY A 79 -0.93 18.65 9.40
N GLU A 80 -1.08 17.90 10.51
CA GLU A 80 -0.13 16.86 10.94
C GLU A 80 0.10 15.72 9.93
N LYS A 81 -0.87 15.43 9.07
CA LYS A 81 -0.82 14.36 8.06
C LYS A 81 -0.73 14.89 6.64
N GLN A 82 -0.35 16.16 6.50
CA GLN A 82 -0.17 16.83 5.23
C GLN A 82 1.29 17.27 5.07
N VAL A 83 1.71 17.37 3.83
CA VAL A 83 3.00 17.91 3.42
C VAL A 83 2.77 19.10 2.51
N GLU A 84 3.66 20.08 2.60
CA GLU A 84 3.68 21.24 1.71
C GLU A 84 4.24 20.80 0.36
N VAL A 85 3.38 20.74 -0.66
CA VAL A 85 3.76 20.40 -2.04
C VAL A 85 4.06 21.64 -2.88
N GLN A 86 3.60 22.80 -2.42
CA GLN A 86 3.90 24.09 -3.01
C GLN A 86 4.05 25.13 -1.91
N GLN A 87 5.19 25.80 -1.89
CA GLN A 87 5.47 26.83 -0.90
C GLN A 87 4.70 28.11 -1.18
N CYS A 88 4.30 28.83 -0.13
CA CYS A 88 3.78 30.18 -0.29
C CYS A 88 4.86 31.10 -0.90
N ASN A 89 4.48 31.88 -1.91
CA ASN A 89 5.32 32.95 -2.45
C ASN A 89 4.46 34.13 -2.90
N SER A 90 5.07 35.18 -3.46
CA SER A 90 4.34 36.41 -3.86
C SER A 90 3.19 36.17 -4.86
N THR A 91 3.24 35.10 -5.65
CA THR A 91 2.28 34.80 -6.72
C THR A 91 1.27 33.72 -6.37
N HIS A 92 1.46 32.95 -5.30
CA HIS A 92 0.52 31.89 -4.94
C HIS A 92 0.55 31.53 -3.46
N ASN A 93 -0.58 31.01 -3.00
CA ASN A 93 -0.71 30.47 -1.65
C ASN A 93 0.08 29.16 -1.51
N ARG A 94 0.31 28.75 -0.26
CA ARG A 94 0.76 27.41 0.06
C ARG A 94 -0.28 26.37 -0.38
N VAL A 95 0.19 25.22 -0.88
CA VAL A 95 -0.65 24.05 -1.16
C VAL A 95 -0.17 22.88 -0.33
N CYS A 96 -1.12 22.25 0.36
CA CYS A 96 -0.90 21.10 1.21
C CYS A 96 -1.55 19.87 0.58
N GLN A 97 -0.93 18.71 0.77
CA GLN A 97 -1.44 17.45 0.26
C GLN A 97 -1.23 16.36 1.32
N CYS A 98 -2.09 15.33 1.35
CA CYS A 98 -1.89 14.22 2.27
C CYS A 98 -0.54 13.54 2.02
N GLN A 99 0.15 13.21 3.11
CA GLN A 99 1.41 12.50 3.07
C GLN A 99 1.24 11.08 2.51
N GLU A 100 2.36 10.44 2.14
CA GLU A 100 2.34 9.07 1.63
C GLU A 100 1.65 8.09 2.61
N GLY A 101 0.82 7.20 2.08
CA GLY A 101 -0.02 6.28 2.86
C GLY A 101 -1.35 6.86 3.32
N TYR A 102 -1.70 8.09 2.91
CA TYR A 102 -2.96 8.74 3.21
C TYR A 102 -3.61 9.33 1.95
N TYR A 103 -4.93 9.40 1.93
CA TYR A 103 -5.71 10.09 0.91
C TYR A 103 -6.61 11.15 1.53
N SER A 104 -6.95 12.18 0.75
CA SER A 104 -7.85 13.24 1.16
C SER A 104 -9.30 12.78 1.04
N GLU A 105 -10.03 12.88 2.14
CA GLU A 105 -11.48 12.71 2.18
C GLU A 105 -12.06 13.89 2.97
N MET A 106 -12.73 14.80 2.25
CA MET A 106 -13.11 16.11 2.78
C MET A 106 -11.85 16.85 3.30
N GLU A 107 -11.91 17.38 4.53
CA GLU A 107 -10.80 18.12 5.15
C GLU A 107 -9.80 17.21 5.89
N PHE A 108 -9.94 15.88 5.79
CA PHE A 108 -9.12 14.92 6.53
C PHE A 108 -8.21 14.10 5.62
N CYS A 109 -7.02 13.77 6.13
CA CYS A 109 -6.15 12.76 5.53
C CYS A 109 -6.41 11.42 6.21
N ILE A 110 -7.03 10.51 5.48
CA ILE A 110 -7.40 9.17 5.94
C ILE A 110 -6.34 8.18 5.48
N ARG A 111 -5.93 7.27 6.38
CA ARG A 111 -4.94 6.23 6.06
C ARG A 111 -5.50 5.32 4.96
N HIS A 112 -4.67 4.99 3.97
CA HIS A 112 -5.02 4.00 2.95
C HIS A 112 -5.42 2.67 3.57
N SER A 113 -6.50 2.08 3.06
CA SER A 113 -6.98 0.76 3.50
C SER A 113 -6.01 -0.35 3.09
N GLU A 114 -5.89 -1.34 3.96
CA GLU A 114 -5.09 -2.54 3.69
C GLU A 114 -5.96 -3.61 3.03
N CYS A 115 -5.46 -4.22 1.96
CA CYS A 115 -6.06 -5.39 1.37
C CYS A 115 -5.81 -6.61 2.27
N PRO A 116 -6.85 -7.32 2.72
CA PRO A 116 -6.69 -8.46 3.62
C PRO A 116 -6.11 -9.68 2.89
N PRO A 117 -5.58 -10.69 3.62
CA PRO A 117 -5.19 -11.95 3.02
C PRO A 117 -6.30 -12.53 2.13
N GLY A 118 -5.93 -13.07 0.97
CA GLY A 118 -6.87 -13.46 -0.09
C GLY A 118 -7.17 -12.34 -1.09
N SER A 119 -6.81 -11.10 -0.77
CA SER A 119 -6.95 -9.94 -1.65
C SER A 119 -5.63 -9.19 -1.77
N GLY A 120 -5.40 -8.61 -2.93
CA GLY A 120 -4.21 -7.80 -3.21
C GLY A 120 -4.62 -6.46 -3.79
N VAL A 121 -3.68 -5.52 -3.77
CA VAL A 121 -3.86 -4.20 -4.36
C VAL A 121 -4.08 -4.32 -5.86
N GLU A 122 -5.20 -3.77 -6.31
CA GLU A 122 -5.52 -3.58 -7.73
C GLU A 122 -5.11 -2.18 -8.21
N LYS A 123 -5.41 -1.15 -7.40
CA LYS A 123 -4.94 0.22 -7.62
C LYS A 123 -4.33 0.75 -6.34
N LEU A 124 -3.11 1.27 -6.46
CA LEU A 124 -2.42 1.93 -5.36
C LEU A 124 -3.20 3.16 -4.93
N GLY A 125 -3.26 3.37 -3.61
CA GLY A 125 -3.81 4.60 -3.06
C GLY A 125 -3.00 5.81 -3.53
N THR A 126 -3.70 6.91 -3.80
CA THR A 126 -3.11 8.20 -4.13
C THR A 126 -3.41 9.20 -3.02
N PRO A 127 -2.87 10.42 -3.08
CA PRO A 127 -3.22 11.47 -2.12
C PRO A 127 -4.69 11.93 -2.19
N PHE A 128 -5.46 11.47 -3.19
CA PHE A 128 -6.87 11.81 -3.39
C PHE A 128 -7.79 10.58 -3.43
N GLU A 129 -7.24 9.38 -3.58
CA GLU A 129 -8.01 8.14 -3.70
C GLU A 129 -7.47 7.06 -2.77
N ASN A 130 -8.38 6.28 -2.17
CA ASN A 130 -8.00 5.15 -1.33
C ASN A 130 -7.47 3.97 -2.17
N THR A 131 -6.69 3.08 -1.53
CA THR A 131 -6.27 1.80 -2.11
C THR A 131 -7.49 0.96 -2.50
N GLN A 132 -7.48 0.42 -3.71
CA GLN A 132 -8.51 -0.48 -4.21
C GLN A 132 -7.99 -1.92 -4.18
N CYS A 133 -8.78 -2.81 -3.59
CA CYS A 133 -8.44 -4.21 -3.41
C CYS A 133 -9.28 -5.11 -4.30
N ARG A 134 -8.67 -6.20 -4.78
CA ARG A 134 -9.39 -7.27 -5.46
C ARG A 134 -9.06 -8.62 -4.85
N ALA A 135 -10.01 -9.55 -4.89
CA ALA A 135 -9.74 -10.94 -4.56
C ALA A 135 -8.70 -11.52 -5.52
N CYS A 136 -7.78 -12.33 -5.01
CA CYS A 136 -6.73 -12.89 -5.84
C CYS A 136 -7.30 -13.91 -6.84
N PRO A 137 -7.03 -13.75 -8.15
CA PRO A 137 -7.49 -14.70 -9.15
C PRO A 137 -6.75 -16.04 -9.00
N ARG A 138 -7.26 -17.07 -9.71
CA ARG A 138 -6.62 -18.40 -9.72
C ARG A 138 -5.16 -18.29 -10.18
N GLY A 139 -4.27 -19.00 -9.49
CA GLY A 139 -2.83 -18.93 -9.70
C GLY A 139 -2.13 -17.80 -8.94
N PHE A 140 -2.86 -16.99 -8.16
CA PHE A 140 -2.28 -15.91 -7.36
C PHE A 140 -2.72 -15.98 -5.90
N PHE A 141 -1.95 -15.33 -5.02
CA PHE A 141 -2.23 -15.26 -3.58
C PHE A 141 -1.81 -13.93 -2.93
N SER A 142 -2.32 -13.70 -1.72
CA SER A 142 -1.88 -12.65 -0.80
C SER A 142 -2.03 -13.18 0.63
N SER A 143 -0.95 -13.17 1.40
CA SER A 143 -0.90 -13.78 2.75
C SER A 143 -0.96 -12.78 3.90
N SER A 144 -0.83 -11.48 3.64
CA SER A 144 -0.71 -10.44 4.66
C SER A 144 -1.64 -9.26 4.36
N ASN A 145 -2.06 -8.53 5.39
CA ASN A 145 -2.68 -7.23 5.18
C ASN A 145 -1.64 -6.27 4.56
N SER A 146 -1.99 -5.59 3.47
CA SER A 146 -1.12 -4.60 2.85
C SER A 146 -1.88 -3.58 2.02
N SER A 147 -1.53 -2.31 2.14
CA SER A 147 -2.05 -1.24 1.29
C SER A 147 -1.29 -1.07 -0.04
N THR A 148 -0.21 -1.86 -0.25
CA THR A 148 0.69 -1.71 -1.41
C THR A 148 0.95 -2.99 -2.19
N LYS A 149 0.87 -4.17 -1.56
CA LYS A 149 1.22 -5.44 -2.22
C LYS A 149 0.09 -5.95 -3.13
N PRO A 150 0.34 -6.17 -4.44
CA PRO A 150 -0.61 -6.83 -5.31
C PRO A 150 -0.63 -8.34 -5.04
N CYS A 151 -1.61 -9.04 -5.60
CA CYS A 151 -1.64 -10.50 -5.61
C CYS A 151 -0.39 -11.05 -6.32
N GLN A 152 0.30 -11.96 -5.66
CA GLN A 152 1.55 -12.57 -6.12
C GLN A 152 1.25 -13.86 -6.87
N LEU A 153 1.99 -14.12 -7.95
CA LEU A 153 1.88 -15.37 -8.69
C LEU A 153 2.34 -16.55 -7.81
N HIS A 154 1.65 -17.68 -7.92
CA HIS A 154 2.09 -18.91 -7.27
C HIS A 154 3.44 -19.36 -7.81
N ARG A 155 4.29 -19.83 -6.90
CA ARG A 155 5.57 -20.44 -7.24
C ARG A 155 5.36 -21.71 -8.06
N ASP A 156 6.18 -21.84 -9.11
CA ASP A 156 6.33 -23.06 -9.87
C ASP A 156 7.45 -23.92 -9.27
N CYS A 157 7.09 -25.09 -8.75
CA CYS A 157 8.04 -25.99 -8.10
C CYS A 157 8.97 -26.68 -9.11
N GLU A 158 8.50 -26.97 -10.32
CA GLU A 158 9.26 -27.70 -11.33
C GLU A 158 10.44 -26.85 -11.82
N GLN A 159 10.26 -25.54 -11.93
CA GLN A 159 11.35 -24.59 -12.24
C GLN A 159 12.49 -24.60 -11.23
N GLN A 160 12.25 -25.10 -10.01
CA GLN A 160 13.25 -25.23 -8.95
C GLN A 160 13.78 -26.67 -8.82
N GLY A 161 13.38 -27.59 -9.71
CA GLY A 161 13.70 -29.01 -9.60
C GLY A 161 13.06 -29.68 -8.38
N LYS A 162 11.99 -29.09 -7.82
CA LYS A 162 11.25 -29.58 -6.66
C LYS A 162 9.87 -30.11 -7.06
N VAL A 163 9.23 -30.87 -6.18
CA VAL A 163 7.84 -31.31 -6.37
C VAL A 163 6.88 -30.46 -5.53
N THR A 164 5.65 -30.29 -6.02
CA THR A 164 4.61 -29.60 -5.27
C THR A 164 4.19 -30.41 -4.05
N ASN A 165 4.41 -29.86 -2.85
CA ASN A 165 3.94 -30.43 -1.60
C ASN A 165 2.47 -30.05 -1.34
N VAL A 166 2.21 -28.74 -1.28
CA VAL A 166 0.88 -28.18 -1.02
C VAL A 166 0.55 -27.21 -2.14
N GLN A 167 -0.60 -27.42 -2.78
CA GLN A 167 -1.10 -26.52 -3.80
C GLN A 167 -1.49 -25.17 -3.16
N GLY A 168 -0.98 -24.07 -3.71
CA GLY A 168 -1.32 -22.73 -3.26
C GLY A 168 -2.81 -22.41 -3.45
N ASN A 169 -3.29 -21.43 -2.69
CA ASN A 169 -4.63 -20.87 -2.85
C ASN A 169 -4.58 -19.33 -2.73
N GLN A 170 -5.72 -18.64 -2.66
CA GLN A 170 -5.72 -17.17 -2.58
C GLN A 170 -5.01 -16.58 -1.35
N TYR A 171 -4.79 -17.38 -0.29
CA TYR A 171 -4.23 -16.93 0.98
C TYR A 171 -2.76 -17.32 1.20
N HIS A 172 -2.22 -18.27 0.45
CA HIS A 172 -0.85 -18.76 0.61
C HIS A 172 -0.29 -19.28 -0.71
N ASP A 173 1.03 -19.25 -0.82
CA ASP A 173 1.75 -19.73 -1.99
C ASP A 173 1.70 -21.25 -2.11
N THR A 174 2.05 -21.76 -3.29
CA THR A 174 2.38 -23.17 -3.48
C THR A 174 3.66 -23.49 -2.73
N LEU A 175 3.61 -24.55 -1.92
CA LEU A 175 4.74 -25.02 -1.13
C LEU A 175 5.41 -26.17 -1.85
N CYS A 176 6.72 -26.02 -2.06
CA CYS A 176 7.54 -26.97 -2.80
C CYS A 176 8.46 -27.73 -1.85
N THR A 177 8.74 -28.98 -2.16
CA THR A 177 9.65 -29.84 -1.38
C THR A 177 10.54 -30.64 -2.31
N SER A 178 11.76 -30.92 -1.85
CA SER A 178 12.66 -31.93 -2.40
C SER A 178 12.42 -33.32 -1.78
N CYS A 179 11.62 -33.39 -0.72
CA CYS A 179 11.30 -34.63 -0.03
C CYS A 179 10.69 -35.66 -0.98
N ARG A 180 11.17 -36.91 -0.88
CA ARG A 180 10.67 -38.02 -1.70
C ARG A 180 9.28 -38.41 -1.25
N LEU A 181 8.27 -37.92 -1.96
CA LEU A 181 6.90 -38.38 -1.81
C LEU A 181 6.78 -39.79 -2.42
N GLY A 182 5.87 -40.63 -1.91
CA GLY A 182 5.70 -42.06 -2.28
C GLY A 182 5.34 -42.41 -3.74
N ARG A 183 5.92 -41.71 -4.74
CA ARG A 183 5.68 -41.88 -6.18
C ARG A 183 6.94 -42.04 -7.04
N SER A 184 8.15 -42.03 -6.47
CA SER A 184 9.40 -42.17 -7.25
C SER A 184 10.00 -43.59 -7.15
N ASN A 185 10.17 -44.25 -8.30
CA ASN A 185 10.94 -45.49 -8.47
C ASN A 185 12.47 -45.21 -8.38
N SER A 186 12.96 -44.72 -7.24
CA SER A 186 14.39 -44.45 -7.03
C SER A 186 14.93 -45.34 -5.92
N THR A 187 15.89 -46.20 -6.25
CA THR A 187 16.51 -47.24 -5.40
C THR A 187 17.52 -46.72 -4.37
N GLN A 188 17.29 -45.55 -3.78
CA GLN A 188 18.12 -45.06 -2.67
C GLN A 188 17.25 -44.92 -1.43
N GLY A 189 17.72 -45.50 -0.31
CA GLY A 189 17.00 -45.58 0.97
C GLY A 189 16.59 -44.22 1.57
N PRO A 190 15.80 -44.24 2.66
CA PRO A 190 15.18 -43.05 3.21
C PRO A 190 16.22 -42.14 3.90
N ALA A 191 16.20 -40.85 3.59
CA ALA A 191 16.89 -39.82 4.36
C ALA A 191 15.92 -39.33 5.45
N LEU A 192 15.85 -40.06 6.56
CA LEU A 192 15.01 -39.75 7.74
C LEU A 192 15.51 -38.51 8.54
N ASP A 193 16.43 -37.73 7.97
CA ASP A 193 17.09 -36.58 8.61
C ASP A 193 17.19 -35.39 7.62
N ASP A 194 16.25 -35.30 6.68
CA ASP A 194 16.15 -34.19 5.72
C ASP A 194 15.23 -33.10 6.28
N ASP A 195 15.81 -31.96 6.66
CA ASP A 195 15.11 -30.76 7.18
C ASP A 195 13.94 -30.32 6.27
N ASP A 196 14.07 -30.54 4.96
CA ASP A 196 13.05 -30.25 3.95
C ASP A 196 11.87 -31.24 4.04
N CYS A 197 12.11 -32.52 4.37
CA CYS A 197 11.05 -33.50 4.60
C CYS A 197 10.23 -33.20 5.86
N GLU A 198 10.88 -32.83 6.95
CA GLU A 198 10.16 -32.43 8.17
C GLU A 198 9.31 -31.18 7.92
N GLN A 199 9.86 -30.18 7.22
CA GLN A 199 9.10 -29.00 6.84
C GLN A 199 7.93 -29.35 5.91
N ALA A 200 8.12 -30.30 4.99
CA ALA A 200 7.08 -30.75 4.10
C ALA A 200 5.93 -31.46 4.83
N VAL A 201 6.21 -32.24 5.87
CA VAL A 201 5.19 -32.83 6.74
C VAL A 201 4.39 -31.72 7.45
N ILE A 202 5.08 -30.74 8.02
CA ILE A 202 4.47 -29.59 8.71
C ILE A 202 3.52 -28.83 7.77
N ASP A 203 4.02 -28.47 6.59
CA ASP A 203 3.26 -27.76 5.55
C ASP A 203 2.03 -28.57 5.13
N PHE A 204 2.21 -29.87 4.85
CA PHE A 204 1.11 -30.74 4.42
C PHE A 204 -0.01 -30.81 5.45
N VAL A 205 0.33 -31.02 6.73
CA VAL A 205 -0.65 -31.13 7.81
C VAL A 205 -1.36 -29.79 8.06
N ALA A 206 -0.63 -28.68 8.08
CA ALA A 206 -1.20 -27.36 8.39
C ALA A 206 -2.29 -26.93 7.41
N TYR A 207 -2.14 -27.27 6.13
CA TYR A 207 -3.12 -26.90 5.08
C TYR A 207 -4.14 -27.99 4.76
N GLN A 208 -4.15 -29.12 5.47
CA GLN A 208 -5.25 -30.10 5.34
C GLN A 208 -6.61 -29.50 5.68
N ASN A 209 -7.68 -30.12 5.16
CA ASN A 209 -9.05 -29.74 5.46
C ASN A 209 -9.49 -30.16 6.88
N ILE A 210 -8.77 -29.72 7.92
CA ILE A 210 -9.07 -29.99 9.33
C ILE A 210 -10.17 -29.02 9.80
N PRO A 211 -11.24 -29.48 10.48
CA PRO A 211 -12.21 -28.60 11.12
C PRO A 211 -11.53 -27.71 12.16
N ILE A 212 -11.87 -26.41 12.20
CA ILE A 212 -11.21 -25.43 13.08
C ILE A 212 -11.14 -25.92 14.54
N ARG A 213 -12.23 -26.50 15.07
CA ARG A 213 -12.25 -27.06 16.45
C ARG A 213 -11.17 -28.13 16.68
N LYS A 214 -10.93 -29.01 15.69
CA LYS A 214 -9.90 -30.05 15.76
C LYS A 214 -8.49 -29.47 15.58
N LEU A 215 -8.32 -28.48 14.70
CA LEU A 215 -7.04 -27.79 14.51
C LEU A 215 -6.61 -27.06 15.78
N LYS A 216 -7.55 -26.36 16.44
CA LYS A 216 -7.36 -25.72 17.74
C LYS A 216 -6.94 -26.71 18.82
N ARG A 217 -7.64 -27.86 18.90
CA ARG A 217 -7.30 -28.96 19.83
C ARG A 217 -5.92 -29.55 19.55
N LEU A 218 -5.56 -29.74 18.28
CA LEU A 218 -4.25 -30.27 17.88
C LEU A 218 -3.12 -29.34 18.36
N GLN A 219 -3.28 -28.03 18.14
CA GLN A 219 -2.34 -27.02 18.64
C GLN A 219 -2.23 -27.02 20.18
N GLN A 220 -3.34 -27.16 20.90
CA GLN A 220 -3.32 -27.24 22.37
C GLN A 220 -2.57 -28.48 22.91
N ILE A 221 -2.71 -29.63 22.23
CA ILE A 221 -1.99 -30.86 22.58
C ILE A 221 -0.48 -30.64 22.44
N LEU A 222 -0.05 -30.01 21.35
CA LEU A 222 1.36 -29.74 21.06
C LEU A 222 1.96 -28.66 21.98
N GLU A 223 1.23 -27.56 22.24
CA GLU A 223 1.69 -26.48 23.13
C GLU A 223 1.72 -26.87 24.62
N ARG A 224 1.08 -27.98 25.00
CA ARG A 224 0.84 -28.38 26.40
C ARG A 224 0.26 -27.23 27.25
N SER A 225 -0.51 -26.33 26.61
CA SER A 225 -0.99 -25.08 27.21
C SER A 225 -2.46 -24.82 26.89
N PRO A 226 -3.27 -24.33 27.87
CA PRO A 226 -4.69 -24.02 27.64
C PRO A 226 -4.91 -22.63 27.01
N ARG A 227 -3.91 -22.02 26.35
CA ARG A 227 -4.01 -20.63 25.86
C ARG A 227 -5.22 -20.42 24.95
N LYS A 228 -5.93 -19.32 25.18
CA LYS A 228 -7.12 -18.90 24.45
C LYS A 228 -6.71 -18.44 23.04
N GLN A 229 -6.89 -19.29 22.04
CA GLN A 229 -6.51 -18.98 20.66
C GLN A 229 -7.40 -17.88 20.07
N ALA A 230 -6.75 -16.91 19.42
CA ALA A 230 -7.38 -15.76 18.81
C ALA A 230 -8.47 -16.15 17.78
N LEU A 231 -9.51 -15.33 17.70
CA LEU A 231 -10.50 -15.40 16.62
C LEU A 231 -9.83 -14.99 15.31
N GLY A 232 -10.10 -15.73 14.23
CA GLY A 232 -9.50 -15.45 12.93
C GLY A 232 -10.10 -16.31 11.83
N THR A 233 -9.87 -15.93 10.58
CA THR A 233 -10.25 -16.74 9.42
C THR A 233 -9.47 -18.06 9.40
N ARG A 234 -9.98 -19.07 8.69
CA ARG A 234 -9.31 -20.37 8.55
C ARG A 234 -7.85 -20.23 8.12
N ALA A 235 -7.58 -19.37 7.12
CA ALA A 235 -6.23 -19.13 6.60
C ALA A 235 -5.27 -18.61 7.68
N VAL A 236 -5.70 -17.63 8.48
CA VAL A 236 -4.89 -17.08 9.58
C VAL A 236 -4.58 -18.15 10.63
N ILE A 237 -5.54 -19.03 10.93
CA ILE A 237 -5.34 -20.12 11.90
C ILE A 237 -4.35 -21.16 11.33
N GLN A 238 -4.48 -21.53 10.05
CA GLN A 238 -3.56 -22.47 9.40
C GLN A 238 -2.13 -21.93 9.35
N GLU A 239 -1.94 -20.65 8.99
CA GLU A 239 -0.61 -20.04 8.97
C GLU A 239 0.01 -19.96 10.37
N LYS A 240 -0.78 -19.58 11.38
CA LYS A 240 -0.30 -19.58 12.77
C LYS A 240 0.11 -20.97 13.24
N PHE A 241 -0.68 -21.98 12.90
CA PHE A 241 -0.37 -23.37 13.26
C PHE A 241 0.91 -23.86 12.56
N ARG A 242 1.06 -23.56 11.26
CA ARG A 242 2.28 -23.83 10.51
C ARG A 242 3.50 -23.16 11.13
N ALA A 243 3.44 -21.86 11.39
CA ALA A 243 4.54 -21.10 11.98
C ALA A 243 4.94 -21.65 13.36
N PHE A 244 3.97 -22.05 14.18
CA PHE A 244 4.23 -22.72 15.46
C PHE A 244 4.99 -24.04 15.28
N LEU A 245 4.55 -24.91 14.36
CA LEU A 245 5.24 -26.17 14.08
C LEU A 245 6.65 -25.96 13.52
N THR A 246 6.83 -24.99 12.61
CA THR A 246 8.16 -24.63 12.08
C THR A 246 9.08 -24.15 13.20
N HIS A 247 8.60 -23.33 14.13
CA HIS A 247 9.39 -22.91 15.27
C HIS A 247 9.74 -24.07 16.22
N LEU A 248 8.82 -25.04 16.40
CA LEU A 248 9.08 -26.25 17.17
C LEU A 248 10.18 -27.11 16.52
N LYS A 249 10.21 -27.20 15.18
CA LYS A 249 11.26 -27.89 14.43
C LYS A 249 12.65 -27.28 14.69
N GLU A 250 12.77 -25.96 14.67
CA GLU A 250 14.04 -25.23 14.90
C GLU A 250 14.66 -25.52 16.28
N GLY A 251 13.87 -25.96 17.25
CA GLY A 251 14.33 -26.31 18.60
C GLY A 251 15.02 -27.68 18.73
N HIS A 252 15.33 -28.37 17.63
CA HIS A 252 15.90 -29.73 17.58
C HIS A 252 15.01 -30.81 18.22
N TYR A 253 13.71 -30.78 17.92
CA TYR A 253 12.74 -31.80 18.37
C TYR A 253 12.39 -32.79 17.24
N GLU A 254 12.02 -34.03 17.57
CA GLU A 254 11.42 -35.01 16.62
C GLU A 254 9.97 -34.57 16.25
N VAL A 255 9.84 -33.39 15.62
CA VAL A 255 8.55 -32.71 15.39
C VAL A 255 7.58 -33.58 14.58
N THR A 256 8.10 -34.35 13.63
CA THR A 256 7.32 -35.27 12.80
C THR A 256 6.62 -36.33 13.65
N LYS A 257 7.32 -36.92 14.61
CA LYS A 257 6.79 -37.96 15.51
C LYS A 257 5.78 -37.37 16.50
N GLU A 258 6.11 -36.24 17.13
CA GLU A 258 5.20 -35.56 18.03
C GLU A 258 3.90 -35.15 17.33
N LEU A 259 3.99 -34.68 16.08
CA LEU A 259 2.84 -34.31 15.27
C LEU A 259 1.97 -35.52 14.94
N LEU A 260 2.55 -36.66 14.57
CA LEU A 260 1.82 -37.92 14.33
C LEU A 260 1.09 -38.39 15.60
N ASP A 261 1.75 -38.36 16.75
CA ASP A 261 1.14 -38.73 18.04
C ASP A 261 0.02 -37.75 18.44
N ALA A 262 0.20 -36.46 18.18
CA ALA A 262 -0.82 -35.45 18.42
C ALA A 262 -2.04 -35.62 17.50
N LEU A 263 -1.83 -35.95 16.22
CA LEU A 263 -2.91 -36.26 15.27
C LEU A 263 -3.74 -37.46 15.73
N ARG A 264 -3.08 -38.52 16.22
CA ARG A 264 -3.74 -39.70 16.81
C ARG A 264 -4.56 -39.32 18.03
N THR A 265 -3.97 -38.55 18.96
CA THR A 265 -4.62 -38.07 20.18
C THR A 265 -5.82 -37.16 19.89
N ALA A 266 -5.76 -36.39 18.79
CA ALA A 266 -6.83 -35.53 18.31
C ALA A 266 -7.93 -36.27 17.50
N ARG A 267 -7.81 -37.59 17.32
CA ARG A 267 -8.70 -38.42 16.47
C ARG A 267 -8.74 -37.91 15.03
N LEU A 268 -7.56 -37.67 14.45
CA LEU A 268 -7.33 -37.28 13.06
C LEU A 268 -6.63 -38.43 12.29
N HIS A 269 -7.03 -39.68 12.52
CA HIS A 269 -6.40 -40.88 11.96
C HIS A 269 -6.27 -40.85 10.43
N SER A 270 -7.30 -40.41 9.71
CA SER A 270 -7.22 -40.30 8.24
C SER A 270 -6.13 -39.34 7.75
N ILE A 271 -5.78 -38.31 8.54
CA ILE A 271 -4.70 -37.39 8.20
C ILE A 271 -3.35 -38.00 8.57
N GLU A 272 -3.28 -38.64 9.75
CA GLU A 272 -2.09 -39.39 10.19
C GLU A 272 -1.68 -40.44 9.14
N GLU A 273 -2.61 -41.27 8.67
CA GLU A 273 -2.35 -42.28 7.62
C GLU A 273 -1.87 -41.63 6.32
N LYS A 274 -2.52 -40.55 5.88
CA LYS A 274 -2.08 -39.81 4.68
C LYS A 274 -0.67 -39.26 4.80
N VAL A 275 -0.27 -38.80 5.99
CA VAL A 275 1.11 -38.34 6.23
C VAL A 275 2.08 -39.52 6.08
N ARG A 276 1.79 -40.65 6.73
CA ARG A 276 2.63 -41.85 6.67
C ARG A 276 2.80 -42.39 5.24
N GLU A 277 1.69 -42.54 4.52
CA GLU A 277 1.69 -43.00 3.13
C GLU A 277 2.46 -42.04 2.22
N ARG A 278 2.26 -40.72 2.39
CA ARG A 278 2.83 -39.71 1.50
C ARG A 278 4.33 -39.53 1.72
N PHE A 279 4.79 -39.58 2.96
CA PHE A 279 6.18 -39.29 3.35
C PHE A 279 6.99 -40.54 3.74
N LEU A 280 6.42 -41.74 3.58
CA LEU A 280 7.08 -43.04 3.83
C LEU A 280 7.58 -43.20 5.29
N LEU A 281 6.73 -42.85 6.26
CA LEU A 281 7.03 -42.81 7.71
C LEU A 281 6.34 -43.91 8.54
#